data_AF-A0A7S3XUL5-F1
#
_entry.id   AF-A0A7S3XUL5-F1
#
_cell.length_a   1.000
_cell.length_b   1.000
_cell.length_c   1.000
_cell.angle_alpha   90.00
_cell.angle_beta   90.00
_cell.angle_gamma   90.00
#
_symmetry.space_group_name_H-M   'P 1'
#
loop_
_entity.id
_entity.type
_entity.pdbx_description
1 polymer ?
#
loop_
_entity_poly.entity_id
_entity_poly.type
_entity_poly.pdbx_seq_one_letter_code
_entity_poly.pdbx_strand_id
1 'polypeptide(L)'
;LSRACSPAAVGLGALAAAALDWAAGRALAALRRLADMETNELEKVVASIYKTRESAAAQALLMEKLAHSSREQEMEENGLVILEARYGNKVWKCYDPFWYKKKPDSKTLVEEENIDVTVQLQFFVKNSELLLPAGQSKSLLLGFYDAARHAREYGRASAAAGAAAPPGSFLFSGDEDAPPPPRLFVRYRYKGTAYELEAGDYQGVRLPSLDASALGGPTLN
;
A
#
# COMPACT_ATOMS: atom_id res chain seq x y z
N LEU A 1 19.57 -48.86 68.49
CA LEU A 1 20.05 -48.04 67.34
C LEU A 1 18.84 -47.37 66.68
N SER A 2 18.38 -46.23 67.21
CA SER A 2 17.30 -45.44 66.59
C SER A 2 17.87 -44.10 66.11
N ARG A 3 17.89 -43.89 64.80
CA ARG A 3 18.19 -42.58 64.20
C ARG A 3 16.88 -41.78 64.16
N ALA A 4 16.82 -40.69 64.93
CA ALA A 4 15.78 -39.70 64.86
C ALA A 4 15.95 -38.88 63.56
N CYS A 5 14.93 -38.90 62.70
CA CYS A 5 14.87 -38.10 61.49
C CYS A 5 14.36 -36.69 61.87
N SER A 6 15.17 -35.66 61.62
CA SER A 6 14.83 -34.27 61.94
C SER A 6 13.81 -33.71 60.92
N PRO A 7 12.65 -33.19 61.36
CA PRO A 7 11.59 -32.69 60.47
C PRO A 7 11.93 -31.36 59.76
N ALA A 8 13.08 -30.73 60.06
CA ALA A 8 13.42 -29.41 59.52
C ALA A 8 13.92 -29.42 58.05
N ALA A 9 14.29 -30.59 57.50
CA ALA A 9 14.88 -30.68 56.16
C ALA A 9 13.86 -30.69 54.99
N VAL A 10 12.56 -30.87 55.28
CA VAL A 10 11.51 -31.02 54.25
C VAL A 10 10.91 -29.67 53.82
N GLY A 11 11.06 -28.61 54.61
CA GLY A 11 10.45 -27.30 54.32
C GLY A 11 11.21 -26.41 53.33
N LEU A 12 12.55 -26.52 53.25
CA LEU A 12 13.37 -25.65 52.40
C LEU A 12 13.31 -26.02 50.91
N GLY A 13 13.12 -27.31 50.58
CA GLY A 13 13.00 -27.76 49.19
C GLY A 13 11.71 -27.31 48.50
N ALA A 14 10.59 -27.26 49.24
CA ALA A 14 9.29 -26.88 48.70
C ALA A 14 9.21 -25.38 48.33
N LEU A 15 9.82 -24.50 49.15
CA LEU A 15 9.86 -23.06 48.88
C LEU A 15 10.74 -22.72 47.67
N ALA A 16 11.87 -23.41 47.50
CA ALA A 16 12.75 -23.21 46.34
C ALA A 16 12.08 -23.67 45.02
N ALA A 17 11.37 -24.80 45.04
CA ALA A 17 10.62 -25.28 43.88
C ALA A 17 9.47 -24.34 43.48
N ALA A 18 8.70 -23.84 44.46
CA ALA A 18 7.62 -22.89 44.20
C ALA A 18 8.13 -21.53 43.66
N ALA A 19 9.30 -21.07 44.13
CA ALA A 19 9.92 -19.84 43.64
C ALA A 19 10.41 -19.98 42.19
N LEU A 20 10.98 -21.13 41.82
CA LEU A 20 11.39 -21.45 40.44
C LEU A 20 10.19 -21.54 39.50
N ASP A 21 9.10 -22.18 39.93
CA ASP A 21 7.88 -22.31 39.13
C ASP A 21 7.19 -20.95 38.92
N TRP A 22 7.15 -20.11 39.96
CA TRP A 22 6.66 -18.72 39.84
C TRP A 22 7.53 -17.87 38.91
N ALA A 23 8.85 -18.00 39.00
CA ALA A 23 9.79 -17.30 38.12
C ALA A 23 9.68 -17.77 36.66
N ALA A 24 9.60 -19.07 36.42
CA ALA A 24 9.40 -19.66 35.10
C ALA A 24 8.05 -19.25 34.49
N GLY A 25 6.98 -19.29 35.28
CA GLY A 25 5.66 -18.82 34.87
C GLY A 25 5.65 -17.34 34.48
N ARG A 26 6.37 -16.49 35.23
CA ARG A 26 6.52 -15.07 34.88
C ARG A 26 7.37 -14.84 33.64
N ALA A 27 8.46 -15.57 33.47
CA ALA A 27 9.30 -15.50 32.27
C ALA A 27 8.50 -15.92 31.03
N LEU A 28 7.74 -17.01 31.11
CA LEU A 28 6.93 -17.51 30.01
C LEU A 28 5.74 -16.59 29.69
N ALA A 29 5.11 -15.99 30.71
CA ALA A 29 4.09 -14.97 30.51
C ALA A 29 4.66 -13.68 29.89
N ALA A 30 5.88 -13.28 30.24
CA ALA A 30 6.55 -12.14 29.62
C ALA A 30 6.87 -12.41 28.14
N LEU A 31 7.34 -13.62 27.81
CA LEU A 31 7.58 -14.02 26.41
C LEU A 31 6.28 -14.05 25.59
N ARG A 32 5.17 -14.56 26.16
CA ARG A 32 3.85 -14.51 25.50
C ARG A 32 3.38 -13.08 25.26
N ARG A 33 3.57 -12.17 26.23
CA ARG A 33 3.21 -10.75 26.08
C ARG A 33 4.00 -10.05 24.98
N LEU A 34 5.27 -10.41 24.80
CA LEU A 34 6.07 -9.88 23.70
C LEU A 34 5.53 -10.37 22.34
N ALA A 35 5.21 -11.66 22.23
CA ALA A 35 4.59 -12.22 21.03
C ALA A 35 3.20 -11.61 20.74
N ASP A 36 2.36 -11.41 21.76
CA ASP A 36 1.03 -10.81 21.63
C ASP A 36 1.10 -9.30 21.26
N MET A 37 2.16 -8.61 21.69
CA MET A 37 2.40 -7.22 21.30
C MET A 37 2.77 -7.09 19.83
N GLU A 38 3.63 -7.98 19.32
CA GLU A 38 4.06 -7.97 17.92
C GLU A 38 2.91 -8.28 16.95
N THR A 39 2.02 -9.22 17.30
CA THR A 39 0.83 -9.52 16.51
C THR A 39 -0.17 -8.36 16.50
N ASN A 40 -0.36 -7.68 17.63
CA ASN A 40 -1.23 -6.51 17.74
C ASN A 40 -0.74 -5.33 16.86
N GLU A 41 0.57 -5.07 16.81
CA GLU A 41 1.12 -4.04 15.92
C GLU A 41 0.87 -4.37 14.44
N LEU A 42 1.02 -5.63 14.04
CA LEU A 42 0.69 -6.07 12.68
C LEU A 42 -0.79 -5.86 12.36
N GLU A 43 -1.68 -6.22 13.28
CA GLU A 43 -3.13 -6.01 13.13
C GLU A 43 -3.49 -4.52 12.97
N LYS A 44 -2.85 -3.64 13.76
CA LYS A 44 -3.03 -2.18 13.63
C LYS A 44 -2.58 -1.66 12.27
N VAL A 45 -1.40 -2.09 11.80
CA VAL A 45 -0.87 -1.71 10.48
C VAL A 45 -1.85 -2.16 9.40
N VAL A 46 -2.26 -3.43 9.42
CA VAL A 46 -3.23 -3.98 8.46
C VAL A 46 -4.53 -3.17 8.47
N ALA A 47 -5.10 -2.93 9.65
CA ALA A 47 -6.33 -2.14 9.79
C ALA A 47 -6.18 -0.71 9.23
N SER A 48 -5.03 -0.07 9.41
CA SER A 48 -4.76 1.27 8.87
C SER A 48 -4.69 1.28 7.33
N ILE A 49 -4.09 0.25 6.73
CA ILE A 49 -4.00 0.07 5.28
C ILE A 49 -5.40 -0.12 4.69
N TYR A 50 -6.20 -0.99 5.30
CA TYR A 50 -7.59 -1.23 4.91
C TYR A 50 -8.41 0.05 4.93
N LYS A 51 -8.36 0.78 6.05
CA LYS A 51 -9.11 2.03 6.22
C LYS A 51 -8.74 3.06 5.17
N THR A 52 -7.45 3.19 4.86
CA THR A 52 -6.98 4.14 3.84
C THR A 52 -7.46 3.74 2.44
N ARG A 53 -7.33 2.45 2.08
CA ARG A 53 -7.83 1.92 0.80
C ARG A 53 -9.34 2.09 0.65
N GLU A 54 -10.10 1.78 1.70
CA GLU A 54 -11.56 1.94 1.73
C GLU A 54 -11.96 3.41 1.55
N SER A 55 -11.29 4.32 2.25
CA SER A 55 -11.55 5.76 2.11
C SER A 55 -11.25 6.27 0.70
N ALA A 56 -10.16 5.82 0.07
CA ALA A 56 -9.81 6.19 -1.30
C ALA A 56 -10.81 5.62 -2.31
N ALA A 57 -11.26 4.37 -2.12
CA ALA A 57 -12.28 3.74 -2.96
C ALA A 57 -13.64 4.45 -2.85
N ALA A 58 -14.05 4.84 -1.64
CA ALA A 58 -15.27 5.61 -1.43
C ALA A 58 -15.20 6.97 -2.13
N GLN A 59 -14.06 7.67 -2.07
CA GLN A 59 -13.84 8.93 -2.78
C GLN A 59 -13.91 8.73 -4.30
N ALA A 60 -13.28 7.68 -4.83
CA ALA A 60 -13.33 7.34 -6.25
C ALA A 60 -14.77 7.12 -6.75
N LEU A 61 -15.57 6.40 -5.97
CA LEU A 61 -16.97 6.10 -6.29
C LEU A 61 -17.81 7.39 -6.38
N LEU A 62 -17.56 8.37 -5.50
CA LEU A 62 -18.25 9.67 -5.57
C LEU A 62 -17.88 10.45 -6.85
N MET A 63 -16.68 10.25 -7.38
CA MET A 63 -16.17 10.96 -8.56
C MET A 63 -16.60 10.29 -9.87
N GLU A 64 -16.94 8.99 -9.84
CA GLU A 64 -17.17 8.15 -11.01
C GLU A 64 -18.16 8.76 -12.02
N LYS A 65 -19.32 9.21 -11.56
CA LYS A 65 -20.35 9.78 -12.44
C LYS A 65 -19.87 11.04 -13.16
N LEU A 66 -19.16 11.91 -12.44
CA LEU A 66 -18.64 13.17 -12.98
C LEU A 66 -17.46 12.90 -13.93
N ALA A 67 -16.59 11.96 -13.57
CA ALA A 67 -15.51 11.51 -14.43
C ALA A 67 -16.04 10.93 -15.75
N HIS A 68 -17.09 10.10 -15.71
CA HIS A 68 -17.70 9.52 -16.91
C HIS A 68 -18.32 10.60 -17.80
N SER A 69 -19.10 11.51 -17.22
CA SER A 69 -19.72 12.61 -17.97
C SER A 69 -18.66 13.53 -18.59
N SER A 70 -17.60 13.86 -17.85
CA SER A 70 -16.46 14.62 -18.38
C SER A 70 -15.76 13.88 -19.51
N ARG A 71 -15.57 12.56 -19.38
CA ARG A 71 -14.96 11.72 -20.41
C ARG A 71 -15.74 11.74 -21.72
N GLU A 72 -17.07 11.62 -21.64
CA GLU A 72 -17.94 11.63 -22.82
C GLU A 72 -17.86 12.99 -23.55
N GLN A 73 -17.94 14.10 -22.80
CA GLN A 73 -17.81 15.45 -23.35
C GLN A 73 -16.45 15.65 -24.04
N GLU A 74 -15.35 15.30 -23.36
CA GLU A 74 -14.00 15.41 -23.92
C GLU A 74 -13.82 14.47 -25.14
N MET A 75 -14.53 13.34 -25.19
CA MET A 75 -14.46 12.43 -26.34
C MET A 75 -15.16 13.01 -27.58
N GLU A 76 -16.33 13.67 -27.40
CA GLU A 76 -17.05 14.35 -28.47
C GLU A 76 -16.25 15.53 -29.04
N GLU A 77 -15.59 16.29 -28.16
CA GLU A 77 -14.77 17.44 -28.53
C GLU A 77 -13.37 17.07 -29.04
N ASN A 78 -13.02 15.78 -29.06
CA ASN A 78 -11.66 15.28 -29.29
C ASN A 78 -10.60 15.92 -28.36
N GLY A 79 -11.05 16.26 -27.15
CA GLY A 79 -10.27 16.80 -26.06
C GLY A 79 -9.42 15.75 -25.34
N LEU A 80 -9.17 16.00 -24.06
CA LEU A 80 -8.27 15.17 -23.25
C LEU A 80 -9.05 14.04 -22.58
N VAL A 81 -8.75 12.81 -22.98
CA VAL A 81 -9.34 11.61 -22.40
C VAL A 81 -8.24 10.76 -21.77
N ILE A 82 -8.35 10.50 -20.47
CA ILE A 82 -7.46 9.58 -19.78
C ILE A 82 -7.87 8.15 -20.18
N LEU A 83 -6.92 7.38 -20.71
CA LEU A 83 -7.15 5.99 -21.11
C LEU A 83 -6.83 5.06 -19.94
N GLU A 84 -5.69 5.29 -19.32
CA GLU A 84 -5.18 4.50 -18.21
C GLU A 84 -4.26 5.37 -17.34
N ALA A 85 -4.39 5.29 -16.03
CA ALA A 85 -3.48 5.94 -15.12
C ALA A 85 -3.19 5.08 -13.89
N ARG A 86 -1.92 5.02 -13.50
CA ARG A 86 -1.45 4.17 -12.40
C ARG A 86 -0.47 4.94 -11.54
N TYR A 87 -0.59 4.77 -10.23
CA TYR A 87 0.31 5.40 -9.26
C TYR A 87 0.92 4.35 -8.34
N GLY A 88 2.24 4.33 -8.18
CA GLY A 88 2.92 3.34 -7.34
C GLY A 88 4.39 3.15 -7.66
N ASN A 89 4.99 2.11 -7.07
CA ASN A 89 6.44 1.85 -7.19
C ASN A 89 6.81 0.93 -8.36
N LYS A 90 5.87 0.12 -8.88
CA LYS A 90 6.12 -0.86 -9.94
C LYS A 90 5.11 -0.70 -11.06
N VAL A 91 5.03 0.48 -11.65
CA VAL A 91 3.91 0.90 -12.51
C VAL A 91 3.67 -0.02 -13.74
N TRP A 92 4.71 -0.77 -14.14
CA TRP A 92 4.70 -1.77 -15.21
C TRP A 92 4.10 -3.14 -14.84
N LYS A 93 3.92 -3.47 -13.54
CA LYS A 93 3.25 -4.70 -13.09
C LYS A 93 1.76 -4.45 -12.82
N CYS A 94 0.94 -5.40 -13.31
CA CYS A 94 -0.51 -5.62 -13.18
C CYS A 94 -1.50 -4.51 -13.63
N TYR A 95 -2.23 -4.80 -14.71
CA TYR A 95 -3.56 -4.26 -15.03
C TYR A 95 -4.60 -5.12 -14.29
N ASP A 96 -5.26 -4.58 -13.26
CA ASP A 96 -6.49 -5.18 -12.73
C ASP A 96 -7.58 -4.09 -12.69
N PRO A 97 -8.43 -3.98 -13.73
CA PRO A 97 -9.49 -2.98 -13.80
C PRO A 97 -10.61 -3.21 -12.76
N PHE A 98 -10.51 -4.29 -11.96
CA PHE A 98 -11.45 -4.62 -10.90
C PHE A 98 -10.79 -4.65 -9.52
N TRP A 99 -9.63 -3.98 -9.35
CA TRP A 99 -8.88 -3.91 -8.08
C TRP A 99 -9.75 -3.47 -6.87
N TYR A 100 -10.77 -2.65 -7.11
CA TYR A 100 -11.73 -2.17 -6.10
C TYR A 100 -12.90 -3.13 -5.82
N LYS A 101 -13.15 -4.12 -6.69
CA LYS A 101 -14.20 -5.15 -6.52
C LYS A 101 -13.68 -6.46 -5.94
N LYS A 102 -12.37 -6.66 -5.96
CA LYS A 102 -11.74 -7.86 -5.40
C LYS A 102 -11.88 -7.81 -3.88
N LYS A 103 -12.53 -8.81 -3.29
CA LYS A 103 -12.38 -9.06 -1.85
C LYS A 103 -10.93 -9.39 -1.62
N PRO A 104 -10.19 -8.54 -0.93
CA PRO A 104 -8.77 -8.65 -1.03
C PRO A 104 -8.33 -9.53 0.15
N ASP A 105 -7.73 -10.67 -0.19
CA ASP A 105 -7.12 -11.52 0.83
C ASP A 105 -6.06 -10.69 1.56
N SER A 106 -5.91 -10.88 2.87
CA SER A 106 -4.98 -10.09 3.71
C SER A 106 -3.56 -10.05 3.16
N LYS A 107 -3.17 -11.08 2.41
CA LYS A 107 -1.87 -11.20 1.73
C LYS A 107 -1.80 -10.37 0.43
N THR A 108 -2.84 -10.45 -0.40
CA THR A 108 -2.91 -9.80 -1.72
C THR A 108 -3.03 -8.28 -1.62
N LEU A 109 -3.68 -7.78 -0.56
CA LEU A 109 -3.79 -6.35 -0.25
C LEU A 109 -2.49 -5.60 -0.13
N VAL A 110 -1.48 -6.30 0.39
CA VAL A 110 -0.19 -5.74 0.75
C VAL A 110 0.77 -5.82 -0.44
N GLU A 111 0.57 -6.82 -1.29
CA GLU A 111 1.44 -7.08 -2.44
C GLU A 111 1.14 -6.15 -3.63
N GLU A 112 -0.01 -5.46 -3.64
CA GLU A 112 -0.35 -4.45 -4.65
C GLU A 112 0.41 -3.13 -4.39
N GLU A 113 1.59 -2.98 -5.03
CA GLU A 113 2.42 -1.76 -4.95
C GLU A 113 1.93 -0.59 -5.83
N ASN A 114 0.81 -0.77 -6.55
CA ASN A 114 0.22 0.22 -7.45
C ASN A 114 -1.29 0.36 -7.25
N ILE A 115 -1.79 1.54 -7.57
CA ILE A 115 -3.21 1.88 -7.58
C ILE A 115 -3.61 2.38 -8.97
N ASP A 116 -4.80 2.03 -9.42
CA ASP A 116 -5.39 2.64 -10.62
C ASP A 116 -6.11 3.93 -10.23
N VAL A 117 -5.69 5.01 -10.89
CA VAL A 117 -6.11 6.39 -10.62
C VAL A 117 -6.79 7.03 -11.83
N THR A 118 -7.24 6.21 -12.78
CA THR A 118 -7.85 6.66 -14.05
C THR A 118 -9.07 7.55 -13.81
N VAL A 119 -9.97 7.12 -12.91
CA VAL A 119 -11.21 7.85 -12.61
C VAL A 119 -10.91 9.20 -11.96
N GLN A 120 -9.97 9.21 -11.02
CA GLN A 120 -9.57 10.40 -10.27
C GLN A 120 -8.92 11.42 -11.19
N LEU A 121 -8.01 10.99 -12.07
CA LEU A 121 -7.41 11.90 -13.05
C LEU A 121 -8.42 12.42 -14.05
N GLN A 122 -9.32 11.56 -14.56
CA GLN A 122 -10.35 12.01 -15.50
C GLN A 122 -11.29 13.05 -14.87
N PHE A 123 -11.61 12.92 -13.58
CA PHE A 123 -12.38 13.93 -12.84
C PHE A 123 -11.66 15.29 -12.74
N PHE A 124 -10.33 15.28 -12.67
CA PHE A 124 -9.55 16.52 -12.61
C PHE A 124 -9.34 17.20 -13.96
N VAL A 125 -9.70 16.55 -15.08
CA VAL A 125 -9.66 17.16 -16.40
C VAL A 125 -10.68 18.29 -16.49
N LYS A 126 -10.23 19.46 -16.95
CA LYS A 126 -11.10 20.62 -17.22
C LYS A 126 -10.63 21.31 -18.48
N ASN A 127 -11.55 21.58 -19.41
CA ASN A 127 -11.27 22.26 -20.68
C ASN A 127 -10.14 21.58 -21.48
N SER A 128 -10.19 20.25 -21.57
CA SER A 128 -9.15 19.44 -22.22
C SER A 128 -7.73 19.60 -21.64
N GLU A 129 -7.59 20.07 -20.41
CA GLU A 129 -6.32 20.13 -19.69
C GLU A 129 -6.42 19.43 -18.32
N LEU A 130 -5.32 18.79 -17.91
CA LEU A 130 -5.15 18.25 -16.55
C LEU A 130 -3.99 18.98 -15.89
N LEU A 131 -4.21 19.52 -14.69
CA LEU A 131 -3.18 20.19 -13.90
C LEU A 131 -3.06 19.56 -12.52
N LEU A 132 -1.94 18.89 -12.26
CA LEU A 132 -1.57 18.42 -10.93
C LEU A 132 -0.45 19.33 -10.37
N PRO A 133 -0.63 19.89 -9.16
CA PRO A 133 0.33 20.81 -8.57
C PRO A 133 1.66 20.11 -8.26
N ALA A 134 2.76 20.86 -8.40
CA ALA A 134 4.08 20.43 -7.96
C ALA A 134 4.27 20.65 -6.46
N GLY A 135 5.20 19.92 -5.84
CA GLY A 135 5.64 20.18 -4.46
C GLY A 135 4.79 19.52 -3.36
N GLN A 136 3.72 18.81 -3.72
CA GLN A 136 2.99 17.93 -2.80
C GLN A 136 3.04 16.49 -3.32
N SER A 137 3.04 15.52 -2.40
CA SER A 137 2.93 14.11 -2.77
C SER A 137 1.56 13.86 -3.40
N LYS A 138 1.54 13.11 -4.51
CA LYS A 138 0.30 12.69 -5.18
C LYS A 138 -0.53 11.78 -4.30
N SER A 139 0.07 11.12 -3.31
CA SER A 139 -0.66 10.35 -2.30
C SER A 139 -1.67 11.16 -1.49
N LEU A 140 -1.55 12.51 -1.47
CA LEU A 140 -2.47 13.41 -0.78
C LEU A 140 -3.61 13.91 -1.67
N LEU A 141 -3.63 13.55 -2.96
CA LEU A 141 -4.71 13.89 -3.87
C LEU A 141 -5.96 13.08 -3.56
N LEU A 142 -7.13 13.63 -3.91
CA LEU A 142 -8.41 12.97 -3.67
C LEU A 142 -8.47 11.62 -4.39
N GLY A 143 -8.75 10.55 -3.64
CA GLY A 143 -8.80 9.18 -4.15
C GLY A 143 -7.45 8.52 -4.39
N PHE A 144 -6.34 9.19 -4.04
CA PHE A 144 -4.99 8.61 -4.07
C PHE A 144 -4.60 8.10 -2.67
N TYR A 145 -3.67 7.14 -2.63
CA TYR A 145 -2.96 6.75 -1.42
C TYR A 145 -1.60 6.14 -1.78
N ASP A 146 -0.69 6.08 -0.82
CA ASP A 146 0.64 5.50 -1.01
C ASP A 146 0.63 3.99 -0.73
N ALA A 147 0.34 3.21 -1.77
CA ALA A 147 0.35 1.75 -1.70
C ALA A 147 1.75 1.19 -1.40
N ALA A 148 2.81 1.83 -1.91
CA ALA A 148 4.18 1.38 -1.71
C ALA A 148 4.64 1.57 -0.26
N ARG A 149 4.25 2.67 0.38
CA ARG A 149 4.50 2.87 1.82
C ARG A 149 3.80 1.81 2.66
N HIS A 150 2.55 1.49 2.36
CA HIS A 150 1.79 0.46 3.06
C HIS A 150 2.42 -0.93 2.92
N ALA A 151 2.88 -1.29 1.72
CA ALA A 151 3.59 -2.55 1.48
C ALA A 151 4.86 -2.68 2.34
N ARG A 152 5.63 -1.59 2.47
CA ARG A 152 6.85 -1.54 3.31
C ARG A 152 6.53 -1.64 4.80
N GLU A 153 5.52 -0.90 5.25
CA GLU A 153 5.11 -0.86 6.66
C GLU A 153 4.61 -2.23 7.12
N TYR A 154 3.80 -2.89 6.29
CA TYR A 154 3.41 -4.27 6.53
C TYR A 154 4.62 -5.21 6.51
N GLY A 155 5.51 -5.12 5.53
CA GLY A 155 6.69 -5.99 5.46
C GLY A 155 7.55 -5.90 6.72
N ARG A 156 7.72 -4.68 7.25
CA ARG A 156 8.41 -4.44 8.53
C ARG A 156 7.67 -5.03 9.72
N ALA A 157 6.37 -4.81 9.82
CA ALA A 157 5.54 -5.34 10.92
C ALA A 157 5.46 -6.87 10.88
N SER A 158 5.34 -7.45 9.69
CA SER A 158 5.29 -8.91 9.46
C SER A 158 6.63 -9.57 9.81
N ALA A 159 7.75 -8.94 9.46
CA ALA A 159 9.08 -9.42 9.85
C ALA A 159 9.30 -9.34 11.36
N ALA A 160 8.82 -8.27 12.00
CA ALA A 160 8.87 -8.13 13.47
C ALA A 160 8.02 -9.20 14.18
N ALA A 161 6.85 -9.56 13.63
CA ALA A 161 5.98 -10.61 14.16
C ALA A 161 6.45 -12.06 13.87
N GLY A 162 7.68 -12.25 13.37
CA GLY A 162 8.25 -13.57 13.12
C GLY A 162 7.58 -14.35 11.96
N ALA A 163 6.75 -13.70 11.16
CA ALA A 163 6.17 -14.33 9.97
C ALA A 163 7.21 -14.42 8.85
N ALA A 164 7.23 -15.56 8.13
CA ALA A 164 8.06 -15.70 6.95
C ALA A 164 7.75 -14.56 5.97
N ALA A 165 8.79 -13.81 5.60
CA ALA A 165 8.69 -12.68 4.69
C ALA A 165 7.82 -13.05 3.47
N PRO A 166 6.81 -12.23 3.09
CA PRO A 166 5.95 -12.55 1.97
C PRO A 166 6.81 -12.82 0.70
N PRO A 167 6.46 -13.83 -0.12
CA PRO A 167 7.18 -14.10 -1.35
C PRO A 167 7.09 -12.88 -2.28
N GLY A 168 8.19 -12.14 -2.42
CA GLY A 168 8.24 -10.87 -3.16
C GLY A 168 8.74 -9.68 -2.33
N SER A 169 8.73 -9.77 -0.99
CA SER A 169 9.52 -8.88 -0.14
C SER A 169 10.96 -9.36 -0.11
N PHE A 170 11.74 -8.96 -1.11
CA PHE A 170 13.19 -9.07 -1.02
C PHE A 170 13.63 -8.34 0.25
N LEU A 171 14.31 -9.05 1.14
CA LEU A 171 15.08 -8.46 2.23
C LEU A 171 16.09 -7.50 1.58
N PHE A 172 15.81 -6.20 1.66
CA PHE A 172 16.75 -5.16 1.23
C PHE A 172 17.92 -5.17 2.23
N SER A 173 18.96 -5.92 1.87
CA SER A 173 20.29 -5.84 2.48
C SER A 173 21.08 -4.78 1.73
N GLY A 174 21.15 -3.56 2.24
CA GLY A 174 22.07 -2.54 1.73
C GLY A 174 21.52 -1.11 1.82
N ASP A 175 22.25 -0.23 2.49
CA ASP A 175 21.98 1.20 2.68
C ASP A 175 22.02 2.05 1.37
N GLU A 176 22.14 1.43 0.17
CA GLU A 176 22.09 2.11 -1.13
C GLU A 176 20.80 1.89 -1.95
N ASP A 177 19.90 1.00 -1.52
CA ASP A 177 18.73 0.60 -2.31
C ASP A 177 17.40 1.04 -1.66
N ALA A 178 17.24 2.34 -1.37
CA ALA A 178 15.92 2.87 -1.05
C ALA A 178 14.98 2.61 -2.25
N PRO A 179 13.83 1.92 -2.09
CA PRO A 179 13.00 1.61 -3.22
C PRO A 179 12.51 2.92 -3.85
N PRO A 180 12.50 3.01 -5.19
CA PRO A 180 12.29 4.27 -5.88
C PRO A 180 11.02 4.95 -5.38
N PRO A 181 10.98 6.30 -5.35
CA PRO A 181 9.77 7.01 -4.97
C PRO A 181 8.62 6.61 -5.92
N PRO A 182 7.36 6.64 -5.43
CA PRO A 182 6.22 6.30 -6.26
C PRO A 182 6.16 7.22 -7.48
N ARG A 183 5.67 6.67 -8.58
CA ARG A 183 5.54 7.36 -9.86
C ARG A 183 4.13 7.25 -10.37
N LEU A 184 3.71 8.26 -11.11
CA LEU A 184 2.47 8.30 -11.84
C LEU A 184 2.75 8.00 -13.30
N PHE A 185 2.14 6.95 -13.82
CA PHE A 185 2.05 6.68 -15.26
C PHE A 185 0.67 7.11 -15.73
N VAL A 186 0.63 7.83 -16.85
CA VAL A 186 -0.61 8.25 -17.48
C VAL A 186 -0.51 7.97 -18.97
N ARG A 187 -1.47 7.20 -19.47
CA ARG A 187 -1.76 7.06 -20.88
C ARG A 187 -3.04 7.81 -21.19
N TYR A 188 -2.97 8.72 -22.14
CA TYR A 188 -4.10 9.58 -22.50
C TYR A 188 -4.22 9.74 -24.00
N ARG A 189 -5.39 10.13 -24.46
CA ARG A 189 -5.68 10.51 -25.83
C ARG A 189 -5.99 12.01 -25.87
N TYR A 190 -5.41 12.70 -26.83
CA TYR A 190 -5.67 14.11 -27.08
C TYR A 190 -5.65 14.37 -28.59
N LYS A 191 -6.68 15.03 -29.12
CA LYS A 191 -6.82 15.30 -30.57
C LYS A 191 -6.62 14.05 -31.45
N GLY A 192 -7.19 12.92 -31.01
CA GLY A 192 -7.13 11.65 -31.74
C GLY A 192 -5.80 10.89 -31.67
N THR A 193 -4.77 11.43 -31.01
CA THR A 193 -3.48 10.74 -30.84
C THR A 193 -3.30 10.28 -29.40
N ALA A 194 -2.69 9.10 -29.21
CA ALA A 194 -2.40 8.56 -27.87
C ALA A 194 -0.98 8.94 -27.42
N TYR A 195 -0.84 9.23 -26.14
CA TYR A 195 0.39 9.66 -25.50
C TYR A 195 0.59 8.94 -24.17
N GLU A 196 1.85 8.76 -23.78
CA GLU A 196 2.25 8.25 -22.47
C GLU A 196 3.16 9.24 -21.76
N LEU A 197 2.94 9.39 -20.45
CA LEU A 197 3.75 10.21 -19.57
C LEU A 197 4.04 9.45 -18.28
N GLU A 198 5.28 9.53 -17.84
CA GLU A 198 5.69 9.11 -16.50
C GLU A 198 6.13 10.34 -15.70
N ALA A 199 5.61 10.50 -14.49
CA ALA A 199 5.91 11.62 -13.61
C ALA A 199 6.24 11.13 -12.20
N GLY A 200 7.25 11.72 -11.55
CA GLY A 200 7.59 11.41 -10.16
C GLY A 200 6.56 11.94 -9.16
N ASP A 201 6.53 11.42 -7.93
CA ASP A 201 5.53 11.77 -6.90
C ASP A 201 5.34 13.28 -6.67
N TYR A 202 6.42 14.06 -6.62
CA TYR A 202 6.37 15.50 -6.36
C TYR A 202 6.37 16.38 -7.62
N GLN A 203 6.51 15.77 -8.80
CA GLN A 203 6.59 16.48 -10.07
C GLN A 203 5.20 16.99 -10.47
N GLY A 204 5.08 18.27 -10.83
CA GLY A 204 3.85 18.80 -11.40
C GLY A 204 3.54 18.13 -12.73
N VAL A 205 2.26 17.87 -13.00
CA VAL A 205 1.83 17.24 -14.26
C VAL A 205 0.87 18.19 -14.95
N ARG A 206 1.19 18.54 -16.20
CA ARG A 206 0.28 19.25 -17.10
C ARG A 206 0.03 18.39 -18.32
N LEU A 207 -1.23 18.01 -18.55
CA LEU A 207 -1.63 17.37 -19.80
C LEU A 207 -2.48 18.35 -20.62
N PRO A 208 -2.35 18.36 -21.95
CA PRO A 208 -1.36 17.63 -22.74
C PRO A 208 0.09 18.09 -22.44
N SER A 209 1.01 17.15 -22.25
CA SER A 209 2.41 17.44 -21.95
C SER A 209 3.26 17.45 -23.22
N LEU A 210 4.28 18.31 -23.26
CA LEU A 210 5.30 18.30 -24.31
C LEU A 210 6.29 17.14 -24.14
N ASP A 211 6.46 16.67 -22.91
CA ASP A 211 7.40 15.58 -22.56
C ASP A 211 6.77 14.19 -22.74
N ALA A 212 5.51 14.12 -23.21
CA ALA A 212 4.82 12.85 -23.38
C ALA A 212 5.26 12.15 -24.68
N SER A 213 5.53 10.85 -24.58
CA SER A 213 5.86 10.01 -25.74
C SER A 213 4.59 9.71 -26.54
N ALA A 214 4.55 10.12 -27.80
CA ALA A 214 3.47 9.76 -28.71
C ALA A 214 3.55 8.26 -29.05
N LEU A 215 2.46 7.54 -28.83
CA LEU A 215 2.36 6.10 -29.12
C LEU A 215 2.03 5.78 -30.58
N GLY A 216 1.98 6.80 -31.44
CA GLY A 216 1.49 6.70 -32.81
C GLY A 216 0.02 7.10 -32.94
N GLY A 217 -0.33 7.60 -34.13
CA GLY A 217 -1.70 7.97 -34.49
C GLY A 217 -2.57 6.74 -34.80
N PRO A 218 -3.88 6.95 -35.06
CA PRO A 218 -4.83 5.85 -35.25
C PRO A 218 -4.39 4.96 -36.41
N THR A 219 -4.07 3.70 -36.13
CA THR A 219 -4.24 2.64 -37.12
C THR A 219 -5.74 2.58 -37.43
N LEU A 220 -6.14 3.26 -38.50
CA LEU A 220 -7.43 3.08 -39.15
C LEU A 220 -7.59 1.59 -39.45
N ASN A 221 -8.54 0.94 -38.77
CA ASN A 221 -9.21 -0.26 -39.25
C ASN A 221 -10.68 0.09 -39.46
#